data_AF-A0A8R1EAX1-F1
#
_entry.id   AF-A0A8R1EAX1-F1
#
_cell.length_a   1.000
_cell.length_b   1.000
_cell.length_c   1.000
_cell.angle_alpha   90.00
_cell.angle_beta   90.00
_cell.angle_gamma   90.00
#
_symmetry.space_group_name_H-M   'P 1'
#
loop_
_entity.id
_entity.type
_entity.pdbx_description
1 polymer ?
#
loop_
_entity_poly.entity_id
_entity_poly.type
_entity_poly.pdbx_seq_one_letter_code
_entity_poly.pdbx_strand_id
1 'polypeptide(L)'
;MKPFCRRNMSDEEFVFNTSLSAARVKSEHAFGLLSSRFRILRKELECQYKTSVNIVHALCQIHNALIPITAKTRTCEDLEEVDVVPYGTGAEQRDFLAYHLFNK
;
A
#
# COMPACT_ATOMS: atom_id res chain seq x y z
N MET A 1 -5.95 1.10 -17.56
CA MET A 1 -5.62 2.52 -17.76
C MET A 1 -4.17 2.68 -18.19
N LYS A 2 -3.90 3.57 -19.14
CA LYS A 2 -2.55 3.88 -19.61
C LYS A 2 -1.99 5.04 -18.76
N PRO A 3 -0.75 4.96 -18.23
CA PRO A 3 -0.14 6.11 -17.55
C PRO A 3 0.14 7.25 -18.53
N PHE A 4 0.13 8.49 -18.02
CA PHE A 4 0.56 9.66 -18.79
C PHE A 4 2.07 9.62 -19.08
N CYS A 5 2.49 10.30 -20.14
CA CYS A 5 3.89 10.30 -20.57
C CYS A 5 4.77 10.98 -19.53
N ARG A 6 5.97 10.45 -19.26
CA ARG A 6 6.86 10.99 -18.22
C ARG A 6 7.54 12.32 -18.56
N ARG A 7 7.49 12.75 -19.82
CA ARG A 7 8.10 14.00 -20.29
C ARG A 7 7.07 15.12 -20.23
N ASN A 8 7.45 16.26 -19.65
CA ASN A 8 6.63 17.47 -19.50
C ASN A 8 5.27 17.21 -18.82
N MET A 9 5.31 16.45 -17.73
CA MET A 9 4.12 16.04 -16.99
C MET A 9 3.62 17.19 -16.10
N SER A 10 2.31 17.45 -16.14
CA SER A 10 1.61 18.32 -15.19
C SER A 10 1.56 17.70 -13.79
N ASP A 11 1.42 18.51 -12.74
CA ASP A 11 1.26 18.04 -11.37
C ASP A 11 0.06 17.08 -11.22
N GLU A 12 -1.04 17.34 -11.92
CA GLU A 12 -2.22 16.48 -11.92
C GLU A 12 -1.94 15.10 -12.54
N GLU A 13 -1.19 15.08 -13.64
CA GLU A 13 -0.78 13.85 -14.32
C GLU A 13 0.20 13.04 -13.45
N PHE A 14 1.05 13.73 -12.66
CA PHE A 14 1.96 13.10 -11.71
C PHE A 14 1.19 12.42 -10.57
N VAL A 15 0.21 13.11 -9.98
CA VAL A 15 -0.67 12.56 -8.94
C VAL A 15 -1.44 11.34 -9.48
N PHE A 16 -1.99 11.44 -10.69
CA PHE A 16 -2.67 10.31 -11.34
C PHE A 16 -1.73 9.12 -11.54
N ASN A 17 -0.55 9.33 -12.12
CA ASN A 17 0.41 8.26 -12.38
C ASN A 17 0.91 7.59 -11.10
N THR A 18 1.10 8.38 -10.04
CA THR A 18 1.48 7.88 -8.71
C THR A 18 0.38 7.01 -8.12
N SER A 19 -0.87 7.49 -8.14
CA SER A 19 -2.04 6.74 -7.67
C SER A 19 -2.23 5.43 -8.44
N LEU A 20 -2.12 5.51 -9.78
CA LEU A 20 -2.21 4.34 -10.65
C LEU A 20 -1.09 3.33 -10.38
N SER A 21 0.14 3.79 -10.14
CA SER A 21 1.27 2.92 -9.80
C SER A 21 1.06 2.26 -8.43
N ALA A 22 0.63 3.02 -7.43
CA ALA A 22 0.31 2.48 -6.11
C ALA A 22 -0.81 1.43 -6.16
N ALA A 23 -1.85 1.67 -6.97
CA ALA A 23 -2.93 0.70 -7.17
C ALA A 23 -2.43 -0.61 -7.80
N ARG A 24 -1.51 -0.53 -8.78
CA ARG A 24 -0.88 -1.72 -9.38
C ARG A 24 -0.05 -2.49 -8.36
N VAL A 25 0.82 -1.82 -7.63
CA VAL A 25 1.66 -2.44 -6.59
C VAL A 25 0.80 -3.17 -5.56
N LYS A 26 -0.28 -2.54 -5.07
CA LYS A 26 -1.21 -3.17 -4.13
C LYS A 26 -1.90 -4.40 -4.73
N SER A 27 -2.35 -4.30 -5.98
CA SER A 27 -3.01 -5.41 -6.69
C SER A 27 -2.05 -6.57 -6.89
N GLU A 28 -0.86 -6.32 -7.43
CA GLU A 28 0.18 -7.32 -7.69
C GLU A 28 0.65 -7.99 -6.39
N HIS A 29 0.85 -7.22 -5.33
CA HIS A 29 1.23 -7.76 -4.02
C HIS A 29 0.15 -8.68 -3.45
N ALA A 30 -1.12 -8.29 -3.53
CA ALA A 30 -2.24 -9.14 -3.10
C ALA A 30 -2.29 -10.45 -3.90
N PHE A 31 -2.17 -10.40 -5.24
CA PHE A 31 -2.11 -11.60 -6.06
C PHE A 31 -0.86 -12.45 -5.80
N GLY A 32 0.27 -11.85 -5.43
CA GLY A 32 1.48 -12.56 -5.00
C GLY A 32 1.24 -13.37 -3.72
N LEU A 33 0.58 -12.77 -2.72
CA LEU A 33 0.20 -13.47 -1.48
C LEU A 33 -0.78 -14.60 -1.75
N LEU A 34 -1.82 -14.33 -2.54
CA LEU A 34 -2.84 -15.33 -2.87
C LEU A 34 -2.26 -16.48 -3.69
N SER A 35 -1.44 -16.24 -4.71
CA SER A 35 -0.82 -17.29 -5.54
C SER A 35 0.24 -18.12 -4.82
N SER A 36 0.89 -17.52 -3.82
CA SER A 36 1.79 -18.25 -2.91
C SER A 36 1.03 -19.31 -2.11
N ARG A 37 -0.15 -18.96 -1.58
CA ARG A 37 -0.98 -19.82 -0.73
C ARG A 37 -1.88 -20.76 -1.53
N PHE A 38 -2.57 -20.25 -2.54
CA PHE A 38 -3.58 -20.98 -3.31
C PHE A 38 -3.04 -21.35 -4.69
N ARG A 39 -2.73 -22.65 -4.85
CA ARG A 39 -2.18 -23.18 -6.11
C ARG A 39 -3.09 -22.99 -7.32
N ILE A 40 -4.40 -22.84 -7.11
CA ILE A 40 -5.38 -22.61 -8.19
C ILE A 40 -5.05 -21.36 -9.02
N LEU A 41 -4.42 -20.33 -8.43
CA LEU A 41 -4.03 -19.11 -9.13
C LEU A 41 -2.71 -19.22 -9.90
N ARG A 42 -2.01 -20.36 -9.82
CA ARG A 42 -0.77 -20.61 -10.58
C ARG A 42 -1.04 -21.14 -11.99
N LYS A 43 -2.26 -21.62 -12.25
CA LYS A 43 -2.74 -21.97 -13.59
C LYS A 43 -3.77 -20.91 -14.01
N GLU A 44 -3.90 -20.72 -15.31
CA GLU A 44 -5.02 -19.97 -15.88
C GLU A 44 -6.36 -20.55 -15.44
N LEU A 45 -7.29 -19.67 -15.08
CA LEU A 45 -8.64 -20.04 -14.67
C LEU A 45 -9.48 -20.28 -15.93
N GLU A 46 -9.66 -21.54 -16.31
CA GLU A 46 -10.52 -22.00 -17.43
C GLU A 46 -12.01 -21.87 -17.07
N CYS A 47 -12.47 -20.66 -16.77
CA CYS A 47 -13.86 -20.37 -16.42
C CYS A 47 -14.31 -19.01 -16.95
N GLN A 48 -15.62 -18.74 -16.87
CA GLN A 48 -16.16 -17.45 -17.27
C GLN A 48 -15.61 -16.32 -16.39
N TYR A 49 -15.45 -15.12 -16.96
CA TYR A 49 -14.93 -13.93 -16.26
C TYR A 49 -15.68 -13.64 -14.94
N LYS A 50 -17.01 -13.75 -14.94
CA LYS A 50 -17.81 -13.53 -13.72
C LYS A 50 -17.46 -14.54 -12.62
N THR A 51 -17.20 -15.78 -12.99
CA THR A 51 -16.79 -16.85 -12.08
C THR A 51 -15.37 -16.63 -11.57
N SER A 52 -14.44 -16.20 -12.42
CA SER A 52 -13.06 -15.92 -11.98
C SER A 52 -13.00 -14.77 -10.97
N VAL A 53 -13.80 -13.71 -11.17
CA VAL A 53 -13.95 -12.62 -10.19
C VAL A 53 -14.47 -13.14 -8.84
N ASN A 54 -15.50 -13.99 -8.86
CA ASN A 54 -16.04 -14.59 -7.64
C ASN A 54 -15.01 -15.49 -6.93
N ILE A 55 -14.23 -16.26 -7.67
CA ILE A 55 -13.15 -17.09 -7.12
C ILE A 55 -12.12 -16.21 -6.41
N VAL A 56 -11.62 -15.15 -7.06
CA VAL A 56 -10.62 -14.25 -6.46
C VAL A 56 -11.18 -13.61 -5.19
N HIS A 57 -12.44 -13.16 -5.20
CA HIS A 57 -13.07 -12.58 -4.02
C HIS A 57 -13.19 -13.56 -2.85
N ALA A 58 -13.61 -14.80 -3.13
CA ALA A 58 -13.66 -15.86 -2.12
C ALA A 58 -12.27 -16.17 -1.55
N LEU A 59 -11.23 -16.21 -2.38
CA LEU A 59 -9.85 -16.44 -1.92
C LEU A 59 -9.35 -15.31 -1.03
N CYS A 60 -9.67 -14.04 -1.32
CA CYS A 60 -9.37 -12.91 -0.44
C CYS A 60 -10.02 -13.07 0.94
N GLN A 61 -11.31 -13.44 0.97
CA GLN A 61 -12.05 -13.63 2.22
C GLN A 61 -11.47 -14.79 3.04
N ILE A 62 -11.20 -15.93 2.40
CA ILE A 62 -10.57 -17.09 3.03
C ILE A 62 -9.18 -16.72 3.54
N HIS A 63 -8.38 -16.01 2.75
CA HIS A 63 -7.05 -15.56 3.19
C HIS A 63 -7.15 -14.74 4.47
N ASN A 64 -8.04 -13.74 4.50
CA ASN A 64 -8.23 -12.88 5.66
C ASN A 64 -8.73 -13.65 6.88
N ALA A 65 -9.64 -14.62 6.70
CA ALA A 65 -10.13 -15.48 7.79
C ALA A 65 -9.06 -16.43 8.35
N LEU A 66 -8.07 -16.81 7.54
CA LEU A 66 -6.97 -17.68 7.95
C LEU A 66 -5.79 -16.93 8.58
N ILE A 67 -5.75 -15.60 8.50
CA ILE A 67 -4.74 -14.79 9.22
C ILE A 67 -5.06 -14.86 10.71
N PRO A 68 -4.17 -15.42 11.55
CA PRO A 68 -4.40 -15.48 12.99
C PRO A 68 -4.50 -14.07 13.55
N ILE A 69 -5.46 -13.84 14.46
CA ILE A 69 -5.69 -12.53 15.13
C ILE A 69 -4.43 -12.03 15.86
N THR A 70 -3.49 -12.92 16.16
CA THR A 70 -2.21 -12.60 16.82
C THR A 70 -1.12 -12.10 15.87
N ALA A 71 -1.25 -12.31 14.56
CA ALA A 71 -0.28 -11.88 13.56
C ALA A 71 -0.55 -10.44 13.16
N LYS A 72 -0.31 -9.50 14.10
CA LYS A 72 -0.36 -8.03 13.95
C LYS A 72 -1.07 -7.59 12.67
N THR A 73 -2.40 -7.66 12.68
CA THR A 73 -3.21 -7.10 11.61
C THR A 73 -2.80 -5.65 11.50
N ARG A 74 -2.15 -5.27 10.39
CA ARG A 74 -2.03 -3.87 9.99
C ARG A 74 -3.43 -3.41 9.57
N THR A 75 -4.36 -3.31 10.51
CA THR A 75 -5.46 -2.37 10.33
C THR A 75 -4.81 -0.99 10.26
N CYS A 76 -5.37 -0.15 9.40
CA CYS A 76 -4.91 1.22 9.18
C CYS A 76 -5.15 2.13 10.41
N GLU A 77 -5.50 1.55 11.56
CA GLU A 77 -5.92 2.21 12.80
C GLU A 77 -4.81 2.29 13.86
N ASP A 78 -3.64 1.67 13.64
CA ASP A 78 -2.50 1.72 14.58
C ASP A 78 -1.47 2.82 14.24
N LEU A 79 -1.83 3.83 13.43
CA LEU A 79 -1.14 5.11 13.55
C LEU A 79 -1.75 5.77 14.80
N GLU A 80 -1.20 5.47 15.97
CA GLU A 80 -1.26 6.45 17.06
C GLU A 80 -0.70 7.73 16.45
N GLU A 81 -1.57 8.69 16.18
CA GLU A 81 -1.17 10.06 15.92
C GLU A 81 -0.51 10.51 17.23
N VAL A 82 0.81 10.35 17.31
CA VAL A 82 1.58 10.89 18.42
C VAL A 82 1.55 12.40 18.20
N ASP A 83 0.49 13.04 18.67
CA ASP A 83 0.28 14.49 18.67
C ASP A 83 1.19 15.18 19.72
N VAL A 84 2.34 14.57 20.02
CA VAL A 84 3.42 15.21 20.72
C VAL A 84 4.34 15.75 19.64
N VAL A 85 3.99 16.89 19.06
CA VAL A 85 4.98 17.73 18.40
C VAL A 85 5.92 18.16 19.54
N PRO A 86 7.15 17.61 19.65
CA PRO A 86 7.99 17.88 20.82
C PRO A 86 8.57 19.31 20.81
N TYR A 87 8.20 20.10 19.80
CA TYR A 87 8.58 21.48 19.61
C TYR A 87 7.29 22.32 19.58
N GLY A 88 7.19 23.32 20.45
CA GLY A 88 6.05 24.23 20.50
C GLY A 88 6.04 25.22 19.33
N THR A 89 7.18 25.45 18.69
CA THR A 89 7.28 26.32 17.52
C THR A 89 8.27 25.78 16.46
N GLY A 90 8.09 26.20 15.21
CA GLY A 90 9.02 25.87 14.12
C GLY A 90 10.43 26.45 14.30
N ALA A 91 10.62 27.42 15.20
CA ALA A 91 11.95 27.93 15.56
C ALA A 91 12.72 26.92 16.42
N GLU A 92 12.08 26.39 17.47
CA GLU A 92 12.66 25.37 18.36
C GLU A 92 13.08 24.11 17.59
N GLN A 93 12.25 23.68 16.64
CA GLN A 93 12.58 22.54 15.78
C GLN A 93 13.84 22.79 14.95
N ARG A 94 13.99 23.99 14.37
CA ARG A 94 15.17 24.33 13.55
C ARG A 94 16.43 24.39 14.39
N ASP A 95 16.37 25.00 15.57
CA ASP A 95 17.53 25.14 16.46
C ASP A 95 18.00 23.77 16.98
N PHE A 96 17.06 22.91 17.37
CA PHE A 96 17.37 21.54 17.79
C PHE A 96 18.04 20.73 16.68
N LEU A 97 17.48 20.79 15.46
CA LEU A 97 18.03 20.09 14.30
C LEU A 97 19.40 20.66 13.90
N ALA A 98 19.57 21.98 13.95
CA ALA A 98 20.83 22.63 13.63
C ALA A 98 21.93 22.18 14.59
N TYR A 99 21.64 22.11 15.89
CA TYR A 99 22.59 21.65 16.90
C TYR A 99 23.04 20.20 16.64
N HIS A 100 22.10 19.28 16.38
CA HIS A 100 22.40 17.85 16.28
C HIS A 100 22.98 17.42 14.92
N LEU A 101 22.62 18.10 13.83
CA LEU A 101 23.07 17.74 12.49
C LEU A 101 24.42 18.37 12.13
N PHE A 102 24.72 19.55 12.67
CA PHE A 102 25.91 20.31 12.28
C PHE A 102 27.00 20.41 13.35
N ASN A 103 26.78 19.93 14.59
CA ASN A 103 27.84 19.82 15.61
C ASN A 103 28.24 18.37 15.89
N LYS A 104 28.56 17.60 14.84
CA LYS A 104 29.25 16.32 14.95
C LYS A 104 30.70 16.45 14.51
#